data_AF-A0A925DE22-F1
#
_entry.id   AF-A0A925DE22-F1
#
_cell.length_a   1.000
_cell.length_b   1.000
_cell.length_c   1.000
_cell.angle_alpha   90.00
_cell.angle_beta   90.00
_cell.angle_gamma   90.00
#
_symmetry.space_group_name_H-M   'P 1'
#
loop_
_entity.id
_entity.type
_entity.pdbx_description
1 polymer ?
#
loop_
_entity_poly.entity_id
_entity_poly.type
_entity_poly.pdbx_seq_one_letter_code
_entity_poly.pdbx_strand_id
1 'polypeptide(L)'
;MKLKFAKMHGQGNDFVVLDGVRQPISVSPESARALADRHLGIGCDQVLLVERPREAGNDFRYRIFNADGGEVEQCGNGARCFARFVLDEGLTAKREIRVETASGVIVPRIEDSGQVTVDMGPPRFDPREVPFLAGEQKLVYELRVAGLPVEVSVLSMGNPHAVQVVGDVERAPVATQGPLIERHPAFPQRVNAGYLQVLSRAHVKLRV
;
A
#
# COMPACT_ATOMS: atom_id res chain seq x y z
N MET A 1 -16.57 3.40 -24.59
CA MET A 1 -16.48 1.98 -24.18
C MET A 1 -17.06 1.86 -22.78
N LYS A 2 -17.92 0.87 -22.49
CA LYS A 2 -18.39 0.60 -21.12
C LYS A 2 -17.39 -0.32 -20.43
N LEU A 3 -16.90 0.07 -19.26
CA LEU A 3 -15.94 -0.71 -18.48
C LEU A 3 -16.65 -1.28 -17.24
N LYS A 4 -16.52 -2.59 -17.01
CA LYS A 4 -16.97 -3.19 -15.76
C LYS A 4 -15.86 -3.09 -14.72
N PHE A 5 -16.25 -2.74 -13.50
CA PHE A 5 -15.36 -2.62 -12.36
C PHE A 5 -16.07 -3.09 -11.09
N ALA A 6 -15.30 -3.45 -10.07
CA ALA A 6 -15.78 -3.61 -8.71
C ALA A 6 -15.27 -2.47 -7.84
N LYS A 7 -16.10 -1.99 -6.91
CA LYS A 7 -15.68 -1.06 -5.87
C LYS A 7 -15.46 -1.84 -4.58
N MET A 8 -14.27 -1.75 -4.01
CA MET A 8 -13.89 -2.54 -2.83
C MET A 8 -13.14 -1.66 -1.82
N HIS A 9 -13.04 -2.07 -0.57
CA HIS A 9 -12.15 -1.43 0.38
C HIS A 9 -11.54 -2.43 1.37
N GLY A 10 -10.33 -2.14 1.83
CA GLY A 10 -9.69 -2.84 2.94
C GLY A 10 -9.51 -1.88 4.11
N GLN A 11 -10.33 -2.00 5.16
CA GLN A 11 -10.30 -1.09 6.32
C GLN A 11 -10.41 0.41 5.96
N GLY A 12 -11.26 0.75 5.00
CA GLY A 12 -11.50 2.13 4.56
C GLY A 12 -10.61 2.61 3.40
N ASN A 13 -9.45 1.97 3.17
CA ASN A 13 -8.66 2.23 1.97
C ASN A 13 -9.37 1.60 0.75
N ASP A 14 -9.89 2.44 -0.13
CA ASP A 14 -10.84 2.06 -1.17
C ASP A 14 -10.24 1.98 -2.57
N PHE A 15 -10.73 1.01 -3.35
CA PHE A 15 -10.20 0.62 -4.63
C PHE A 15 -11.28 0.57 -5.70
N VAL A 16 -10.93 1.01 -6.90
CA VAL A 16 -11.60 0.58 -8.14
C VAL A 16 -10.81 -0.59 -8.71
N VAL A 17 -11.40 -1.77 -8.72
CA VAL A 17 -10.78 -3.00 -9.19
C VAL A 17 -11.27 -3.34 -10.60
N LEU A 18 -10.32 -3.56 -11.50
CA LEU A 18 -10.53 -3.74 -12.93
C LEU A 18 -10.04 -5.12 -13.37
N ASP A 19 -10.91 -5.84 -14.06
CA ASP A 19 -10.57 -7.11 -14.69
C ASP A 19 -10.01 -6.89 -16.10
N GLY A 20 -8.69 -6.89 -16.20
CA GLY A 20 -7.92 -6.93 -17.44
C GLY A 20 -7.59 -8.33 -17.95
N VAL A 21 -8.12 -9.39 -17.32
CA VAL A 21 -7.97 -10.78 -17.80
C VAL A 21 -9.00 -11.08 -18.89
N ARG A 22 -10.24 -10.64 -18.69
CA ARG A 22 -11.37 -10.82 -19.61
C ARG A 22 -11.65 -9.58 -20.46
N GLN A 23 -11.34 -8.37 -19.96
CA GLN A 23 -11.53 -7.12 -20.72
C GLN A 23 -10.20 -6.62 -21.29
N PRO A 24 -10.14 -6.19 -22.56
CA PRO A 24 -8.95 -5.56 -23.12
C PRO A 24 -8.85 -4.12 -22.63
N ILE A 25 -8.35 -3.93 -21.40
CA ILE A 25 -8.14 -2.62 -20.77
C ILE A 25 -6.65 -2.38 -20.52
N SER A 26 -6.22 -1.15 -20.76
CA SER A 26 -5.00 -0.58 -20.22
C SER A 26 -5.33 0.62 -19.32
N VAL A 27 -4.56 0.80 -18.26
CA VAL A 27 -4.65 1.94 -17.37
C VAL A 27 -3.42 2.81 -17.59
N SER A 28 -3.65 4.08 -17.95
CA SER A 28 -2.62 5.11 -18.02
C SER A 28 -2.71 5.99 -16.77
N PRO A 29 -1.67 6.79 -16.46
CA PRO A 29 -1.74 7.74 -15.35
C PRO A 29 -2.94 8.70 -15.46
N GLU A 30 -3.28 9.13 -16.68
CA GLU A 30 -4.43 10.01 -16.94
C GLU A 30 -5.74 9.33 -16.61
N SER A 31 -5.92 8.08 -17.04
CA SER A 31 -7.16 7.35 -16.75
C SER A 31 -7.27 6.95 -15.28
N ALA A 32 -6.15 6.61 -14.62
CA ALA A 32 -6.12 6.39 -13.18
C ALA A 32 -6.57 7.64 -12.41
N ARG A 33 -6.02 8.82 -12.73
CA ARG A 33 -6.45 10.11 -12.13
C ARG A 33 -7.94 10.36 -12.34
N ALA A 34 -8.43 10.17 -13.57
CA ALA A 34 -9.83 10.42 -13.90
C ALA A 34 -10.79 9.46 -13.17
N LEU A 35 -10.42 8.19 -13.03
CA LEU A 35 -11.22 7.21 -12.27
C LEU A 35 -11.20 7.51 -10.77
N ALA A 36 -10.05 7.94 -10.24
CA ALA A 36 -9.84 8.17 -8.82
C ALA A 36 -10.41 9.49 -8.29
N ASP A 37 -10.70 10.46 -9.16
CA ASP A 37 -11.34 11.72 -8.77
C ASP A 37 -12.67 11.45 -8.02
N ARG A 38 -12.78 11.99 -6.81
CA ARG A 38 -13.93 11.73 -5.91
C ARG A 38 -15.20 12.51 -6.26
N HIS A 39 -15.11 13.52 -7.10
CA HIS A 39 -16.25 14.37 -7.48
C HIS A 39 -16.73 14.10 -8.90
N LEU A 40 -15.80 13.90 -9.83
CA LEU A 40 -16.07 13.73 -11.25
C LEU A 40 -15.87 12.28 -11.74
N GLY A 41 -15.15 11.47 -10.95
CA GLY A 41 -14.86 10.07 -11.25
C GLY A 41 -15.68 9.10 -10.40
N ILE A 42 -15.13 7.89 -10.24
CA ILE A 42 -15.70 6.86 -9.34
C ILE A 42 -15.23 7.11 -7.89
N GLY A 43 -14.07 7.74 -7.72
CA GLY A 43 -13.60 8.27 -6.45
C GLY A 43 -12.96 7.25 -5.51
N CYS A 44 -11.67 6.95 -5.64
CA CYS A 44 -10.96 5.96 -4.82
C CYS A 44 -9.56 6.42 -4.43
N ASP A 45 -8.96 5.81 -3.43
CA ASP A 45 -7.53 5.98 -3.15
C ASP A 45 -6.66 5.40 -4.27
N GLN A 46 -7.04 4.21 -4.78
CA GLN A 46 -6.21 3.44 -5.70
C GLN A 46 -7.02 2.69 -6.76
N VAL A 47 -6.49 2.61 -7.98
CA VAL A 47 -7.02 1.76 -9.06
C VAL A 47 -6.18 0.49 -9.11
N LEU A 48 -6.82 -0.68 -9.02
CA LEU A 48 -6.18 -1.99 -9.09
C LEU A 48 -6.56 -2.68 -10.40
N LEU A 49 -5.57 -2.97 -11.24
CA LEU A 49 -5.75 -3.68 -12.49
C LEU A 49 -5.28 -5.12 -12.35
N VAL A 50 -6.18 -6.09 -12.52
CA VAL A 50 -5.86 -7.52 -12.56
C VAL A 50 -5.61 -7.96 -14.00
N GLU A 51 -4.49 -8.61 -14.23
CA GLU A 51 -4.00 -9.00 -15.56
C GLU A 51 -3.63 -10.48 -15.58
N ARG A 52 -3.41 -10.99 -16.79
CA ARG A 52 -2.80 -12.30 -16.98
C ARG A 52 -1.36 -12.28 -16.46
N PRO A 53 -0.86 -13.39 -15.88
CA PRO A 53 0.53 -13.49 -15.44
C PRO A 53 1.49 -13.36 -16.63
N ARG A 54 2.70 -12.88 -16.39
CA ARG A 54 3.78 -12.84 -17.38
C ARG A 54 4.56 -14.14 -17.39
N GLU A 55 4.73 -14.78 -16.24
CA GLU A 55 5.52 -15.98 -16.08
C GLU A 55 4.63 -17.22 -15.90
N ALA A 56 5.08 -18.34 -16.46
CA ALA A 56 4.43 -19.62 -16.27
C ALA A 56 4.52 -20.04 -14.79
N GLY A 57 3.38 -20.44 -14.20
CA GLY A 57 3.30 -20.89 -12.80
C GLY A 57 2.75 -19.86 -11.81
N ASN A 58 2.55 -18.61 -12.25
CA ASN A 58 1.75 -17.63 -11.51
C ASN A 58 0.30 -17.66 -12.02
N ASP A 59 -0.64 -17.29 -11.17
CA ASP A 59 -2.07 -17.31 -11.51
C ASP A 59 -2.51 -15.99 -12.16
N PHE A 60 -1.99 -14.88 -11.66
CA PHE A 60 -2.31 -13.53 -12.10
C PHE A 60 -1.11 -12.61 -12.01
N ARG A 61 -1.27 -11.43 -12.59
CA ARG A 61 -0.50 -10.24 -12.25
C ARG A 61 -1.48 -9.16 -11.80
N TYR A 62 -1.08 -8.29 -10.86
CA TYR A 62 -1.80 -7.04 -10.68
C TYR A 62 -0.87 -5.83 -10.67
N ARG A 63 -1.45 -4.67 -10.98
CA ARG A 63 -0.82 -3.36 -10.87
C ARG A 63 -1.71 -2.42 -10.05
N ILE A 64 -1.10 -1.50 -9.33
CA ILE A 64 -1.82 -0.51 -8.51
C ILE A 64 -1.37 0.88 -8.93
N PHE A 65 -2.35 1.76 -9.14
CA PHE A 65 -2.14 3.17 -9.45
C PHE A 65 -2.77 4.01 -8.34
N ASN A 66 -2.02 4.94 -7.78
CA ASN A 66 -2.54 5.92 -6.83
C ASN A 66 -3.45 6.94 -7.54
N ALA A 67 -4.21 7.70 -6.76
CA ALA A 67 -5.09 8.75 -7.27
C ALA A 67 -4.38 9.86 -8.07
N ASP A 68 -3.07 10.05 -7.90
CA ASP A 68 -2.23 10.96 -8.70
C ASP A 68 -1.77 10.34 -10.05
N GLY A 69 -2.08 9.06 -10.27
CA GLY A 69 -1.74 8.29 -11.46
C GLY A 69 -0.39 7.57 -11.38
N GLY A 70 0.37 7.72 -10.29
CA GLY A 70 1.62 7.01 -10.09
C GLY A 70 1.39 5.52 -9.84
N GLU A 71 2.15 4.65 -10.51
CA GLU A 71 2.16 3.22 -10.22
C GLU A 71 2.99 2.95 -8.95
N VAL A 72 2.45 2.16 -8.04
CA VAL A 72 3.10 1.82 -6.76
C VAL A 72 3.32 0.32 -6.65
N GLU A 73 4.36 -0.05 -5.91
CA GLU A 73 4.85 -1.43 -5.96
C GLU A 73 3.96 -2.43 -5.22
N GLN A 74 3.44 -2.05 -4.04
CA GLN A 74 2.61 -2.94 -3.23
C GLN A 74 1.72 -2.17 -2.23
N CYS A 75 0.53 -2.71 -1.97
CA CYS A 75 -0.31 -2.35 -0.83
C CYS A 75 -0.95 -3.62 -0.27
N GLY A 76 -0.79 -3.86 1.05
CA GLY A 76 -1.39 -5.03 1.71
C GLY A 76 -2.93 -5.04 1.62
N ASN A 77 -3.57 -3.87 1.59
CA ASN A 77 -5.02 -3.78 1.40
C ASN A 77 -5.43 -4.15 -0.03
N GLY A 78 -4.65 -3.72 -1.01
CA GLY A 78 -4.84 -4.07 -2.42
C GLY A 78 -4.74 -5.57 -2.65
N ALA A 79 -3.74 -6.24 -2.07
CA ALA A 79 -3.59 -7.71 -2.16
C ALA A 79 -4.82 -8.46 -1.60
N ARG A 80 -5.40 -7.98 -0.49
CA ARG A 80 -6.63 -8.57 0.08
C ARG A 80 -7.84 -8.34 -0.82
N CYS A 81 -8.00 -7.13 -1.37
CA CYS A 81 -9.07 -6.83 -2.32
C CYS A 81 -8.93 -7.67 -3.59
N PHE A 82 -7.72 -7.80 -4.13
CA PHE A 82 -7.42 -8.65 -5.27
C PHE A 82 -7.85 -10.10 -5.04
N ALA A 83 -7.44 -10.71 -3.92
CA ALA A 83 -7.74 -12.11 -3.64
C ALA A 83 -9.25 -12.37 -3.58
N ARG A 84 -10.00 -11.48 -2.92
CA ARG A 84 -11.47 -11.52 -2.92
C ARG A 84 -12.06 -11.32 -4.30
N PHE A 85 -11.58 -10.32 -5.05
CA PHE A 85 -12.06 -9.99 -6.37
C PHE A 85 -11.98 -11.18 -7.33
N VAL A 86 -10.81 -11.83 -7.45
CA VAL A 86 -10.64 -12.92 -8.41
C VAL A 86 -11.43 -14.19 -8.03
N LEU A 87 -11.70 -14.39 -6.73
CA LEU A 87 -12.59 -15.45 -6.27
C LEU A 87 -14.06 -15.12 -6.57
N ASP A 88 -14.51 -13.93 -6.17
CA ASP A 88 -15.91 -13.51 -6.26
C ASP A 88 -16.37 -13.33 -7.71
N GLU A 89 -15.47 -12.90 -8.60
CA GLU A 89 -15.71 -12.78 -10.04
C GLU A 89 -15.56 -14.10 -10.81
N GLY A 90 -15.25 -15.21 -10.12
CA GLY A 90 -15.08 -16.53 -10.72
C GLY A 90 -13.89 -16.63 -11.67
N LEU A 91 -12.87 -15.78 -11.49
CA LEU A 91 -11.62 -15.85 -12.27
C LEU A 91 -10.74 -17.03 -11.84
N THR A 92 -10.90 -17.48 -10.59
CA THR A 92 -10.25 -18.69 -10.06
C THR A 92 -11.12 -19.32 -8.97
N ALA A 93 -10.95 -20.63 -8.77
CA ALA A 93 -11.50 -21.36 -7.61
C ALA A 93 -10.43 -21.62 -6.53
N LYS A 94 -9.19 -21.19 -6.74
CA LYS A 94 -8.09 -21.38 -5.80
C LYS A 94 -8.25 -20.47 -4.58
N ARG A 95 -7.83 -20.98 -3.41
CA ARG A 95 -7.82 -20.22 -2.16
C ARG A 95 -6.45 -19.65 -1.82
N GLU A 96 -5.39 -20.24 -2.34
CA GLU A 96 -4.04 -19.69 -2.36
C GLU A 96 -3.72 -19.30 -3.80
N ILE A 97 -3.37 -18.03 -4.00
CA ILE A 97 -3.30 -17.43 -5.32
C ILE A 97 -1.93 -16.83 -5.50
N ARG A 98 -1.13 -17.37 -6.42
CA ARG A 98 0.19 -16.83 -6.73
C ARG A 98 0.05 -15.65 -7.67
N VAL A 99 0.43 -14.45 -7.23
CA VAL A 99 0.25 -13.23 -8.02
C VAL A 99 1.53 -12.43 -8.14
N GLU A 100 1.82 -12.01 -9.37
CA GLU A 100 2.91 -11.10 -9.70
C GLU A 100 2.54 -9.67 -9.33
N THR A 101 3.43 -8.99 -8.63
CA THR A 101 3.34 -7.56 -8.27
C THR A 101 4.61 -6.85 -8.73
N ALA A 102 4.70 -5.53 -8.53
CA ALA A 102 5.92 -4.80 -8.85
C ALA A 102 7.09 -5.16 -7.91
N SER A 103 6.82 -5.53 -6.66
CA SER A 103 7.83 -5.97 -5.68
C SER A 103 8.13 -7.48 -5.71
N GLY A 104 7.57 -8.23 -6.66
CA GLY A 104 7.74 -9.68 -6.79
C GLY A 104 6.45 -10.48 -6.61
N VAL A 105 6.57 -11.79 -6.44
CA VAL A 105 5.40 -12.70 -6.31
C VAL A 105 4.98 -12.80 -4.85
N ILE A 106 3.68 -12.63 -4.59
CA ILE A 106 3.06 -12.89 -3.29
C ILE A 106 2.00 -13.99 -3.40
N VAL A 107 1.63 -14.59 -2.26
CA VAL A 107 0.63 -15.66 -2.20
C VAL A 107 -0.45 -15.34 -1.16
N PRO A 108 -1.40 -14.43 -1.46
CA PRO A 108 -2.56 -14.23 -0.61
C PRO A 108 -3.37 -15.52 -0.46
N ARG A 109 -3.83 -15.77 0.76
CA ARG A 109 -4.66 -16.92 1.13
C ARG A 109 -6.00 -16.47 1.69
N ILE A 110 -7.07 -17.06 1.17
CA ILE A 110 -8.44 -16.82 1.62
C ILE A 110 -8.79 -17.85 2.70
N GLU A 111 -8.95 -17.38 3.93
CA GLU A 111 -9.26 -18.16 5.13
C GLU A 111 -10.74 -18.58 5.18
N ASP A 112 -11.07 -19.59 5.99
CA ASP A 112 -12.45 -20.10 6.10
C ASP A 112 -13.44 -19.06 6.63
N SER A 113 -12.95 -18.10 7.40
CA SER A 113 -13.72 -16.94 7.86
C SER A 113 -14.06 -15.95 6.73
N GLY A 114 -13.50 -16.13 5.54
CA GLY A 114 -13.55 -15.17 4.43
C GLY A 114 -12.51 -14.07 4.50
N GLN A 115 -11.73 -13.98 5.59
CA GLN A 115 -10.59 -13.07 5.68
C GLN A 115 -9.46 -13.48 4.75
N VAL A 116 -8.57 -12.53 4.44
CA VAL A 116 -7.41 -12.78 3.58
C VAL A 116 -6.13 -12.56 4.36
N THR A 117 -5.30 -13.59 4.43
CA THR A 117 -3.94 -13.55 4.96
C THR A 117 -2.98 -13.28 3.80
N VAL A 118 -2.02 -12.38 4.01
CA VAL A 118 -0.99 -12.06 3.01
C VAL A 118 0.36 -12.14 3.70
N ASP A 119 1.27 -12.94 3.15
CA ASP A 119 2.67 -12.85 3.51
C ASP A 119 3.26 -11.59 2.87
N MET A 120 3.61 -10.62 3.71
CA MET A 120 4.19 -9.33 3.29
C MET A 120 5.72 -9.39 3.18
N GLY A 121 6.31 -10.56 3.45
CA GLY A 121 7.75 -10.73 3.51
C GLY A 121 8.38 -10.07 4.75
N PRO A 122 9.71 -10.23 4.90
CA PRO A 122 10.45 -9.64 6.01
C PRO A 122 10.66 -8.12 5.83
N PRO A 123 10.62 -7.33 6.92
CA PRO A 123 10.99 -5.92 6.87
C PRO A 123 12.49 -5.73 6.55
N ARG A 124 12.81 -4.56 6.00
CA ARG A 124 14.19 -4.08 5.81
C ARG A 124 14.44 -2.84 6.67
N PHE A 125 15.60 -2.81 7.33
CA PHE A 125 15.99 -1.73 8.24
C PHE A 125 17.29 -1.03 7.84
N ASP A 126 18.05 -1.58 6.87
CA ASP A 126 19.22 -0.90 6.32
C ASP A 126 18.75 0.39 5.62
N PRO A 127 19.25 1.58 6.00
CA PRO A 127 18.84 2.84 5.40
C PRO A 127 18.88 2.85 3.86
N ARG A 128 19.82 2.12 3.25
CA ARG A 128 19.96 2.02 1.79
C ARG A 128 18.82 1.23 1.14
N GLU A 129 18.26 0.26 1.85
CA GLU A 129 17.09 -0.51 1.41
C GLU A 129 15.76 0.23 1.69
N VAL A 130 15.77 1.28 2.52
CA VAL A 130 14.60 2.14 2.83
C VAL A 130 14.62 3.46 2.03
N PRO A 131 15.49 3.61 1.03
CA PRO A 131 15.95 4.92 0.54
C PRO A 131 15.98 6.05 1.58
N PHE A 132 16.69 5.85 2.68
CA PHE A 132 16.84 6.82 3.77
C PHE A 132 18.30 7.27 3.91
N LEU A 133 18.52 8.58 3.90
CA LEU A 133 19.85 9.18 4.02
C LEU A 133 20.30 9.19 5.49
N ALA A 134 21.02 8.15 5.89
CA ALA A 134 21.68 8.06 7.19
C ALA A 134 23.07 7.43 7.05
N GLY A 135 24.02 7.84 7.90
CA GLY A 135 25.39 7.33 7.86
C GLY A 135 25.55 5.91 8.40
N GLU A 136 24.64 5.46 9.27
CA GLU A 136 24.64 4.13 9.88
C GLU A 136 23.21 3.71 10.23
N GLN A 137 23.00 2.39 10.35
CA GLN A 137 21.70 1.84 10.77
C GLN A 137 21.50 2.03 12.28
N LYS A 138 20.34 2.58 12.67
CA LYS A 138 19.89 2.77 14.05
C LYS A 138 18.45 2.28 14.23
N LEU A 139 18.09 1.97 15.47
CA LEU A 139 16.69 1.67 15.83
C LEU A 139 15.81 2.92 15.79
N VAL A 140 16.37 4.07 16.18
CA VAL A 140 15.69 5.36 16.25
C VAL A 140 16.62 6.41 15.64
N TYR A 141 16.04 7.28 14.82
CA TYR A 141 16.71 8.42 14.19
C TYR A 141 16.02 9.71 14.63
N GLU A 142 16.80 10.77 14.81
CA GLU A 142 16.27 12.12 14.99
C GLU A 142 16.17 12.82 13.62
N LEU A 143 14.98 13.26 13.26
CA LEU A 143 14.72 14.15 12.13
C LEU A 143 14.49 15.58 12.62
N ARG A 144 14.87 16.57 11.81
CA ARG A 144 14.59 17.98 12.08
C ARG A 144 13.38 18.41 11.26
N VAL A 145 12.21 18.41 11.89
CA VAL A 145 10.94 18.74 11.23
C VAL A 145 10.45 20.09 11.74
N ALA A 146 10.36 21.08 10.84
CA ALA A 146 10.05 22.47 11.20
C ALA A 146 10.95 23.04 12.32
N GLY A 147 12.23 22.67 12.34
CA GLY A 147 13.22 23.09 13.35
C GLY A 147 13.18 22.31 14.67
N LEU A 148 12.16 21.46 14.88
CA LEU A 148 12.03 20.64 16.07
C LEU A 148 12.60 19.23 15.85
N PRO A 149 13.27 18.65 16.86
CA PRO A 149 13.70 17.25 16.80
C PRO A 149 12.48 16.31 16.91
N VAL A 150 12.45 15.29 16.06
CA VAL A 150 11.41 14.26 16.03
C VAL A 150 12.09 12.90 15.92
N GLU A 151 11.76 12.00 16.83
CA GLU A 151 12.28 10.63 16.81
C GLU A 151 11.40 9.71 15.98
N VAL A 152 12.01 8.97 15.05
CA VAL A 152 11.33 7.98 14.22
C VAL A 152 12.15 6.70 14.09
N SER A 153 11.45 5.57 14.00
CA SER A 153 12.02 4.32 13.49
C SER A 153 11.72 4.21 12.00
N VAL A 154 12.70 3.77 11.21
CA VAL A 154 12.61 3.74 9.75
C VAL A 154 12.73 2.30 9.26
N LEU A 155 11.81 1.86 8.40
CA LEU A 155 11.83 0.54 7.77
C LEU A 155 11.18 0.55 6.39
N SER A 156 11.40 -0.52 5.62
CA SER A 156 10.72 -0.78 4.36
C SER A 156 10.00 -2.14 4.39
N MET A 157 8.78 -2.16 3.84
CA MET A 157 8.01 -3.37 3.54
C MET A 157 7.85 -3.53 2.01
N GLY A 158 8.81 -3.02 1.24
CA GLY A 158 8.69 -2.78 -0.21
C GLY A 158 8.49 -1.31 -0.55
N ASN A 159 7.97 -0.52 0.40
CA ASN A 159 7.92 0.95 0.35
C ASN A 159 8.38 1.56 1.68
N PRO A 160 8.88 2.81 1.71
CA PRO A 160 9.45 3.41 2.90
C PRO A 160 8.40 3.80 3.96
N HIS A 161 8.71 3.54 5.23
CA HIS A 161 7.92 3.94 6.41
C HIS A 161 8.81 4.62 7.45
N ALA A 162 8.32 5.72 8.00
CA ALA A 162 8.86 6.38 9.18
C ALA A 162 7.79 6.36 10.27
N VAL A 163 8.08 5.67 11.38
CA VAL A 163 7.11 5.43 12.46
C VAL A 163 7.56 6.17 13.71
N GLN A 164 6.73 7.08 14.18
CA GLN A 164 6.89 7.79 15.44
C GLN A 164 6.04 7.14 16.53
N VAL A 165 6.63 6.88 17.70
CA VAL A 165 5.86 6.50 18.88
C VAL A 165 5.29 7.75 19.55
N VAL A 166 3.98 7.77 19.77
CA VAL A 166 3.25 8.90 20.38
C VAL A 166 2.47 8.47 21.62
N GLY A 167 2.22 9.41 22.53
CA GLY A 167 1.42 9.16 23.73
C GLY A 167 -0.07 8.94 23.42
N ASP A 168 -0.59 9.59 22.38
CA ASP A 168 -2.00 9.53 21.96
C ASP A 168 -2.12 9.80 20.45
N VAL A 169 -2.67 8.84 19.69
CA VAL A 169 -2.86 8.99 18.23
C VAL A 169 -3.91 10.03 17.87
N GLU A 170 -4.91 10.27 18.73
CA GLU A 170 -5.97 11.25 18.44
C GLU A 170 -5.42 12.68 18.44
N ARG A 171 -4.36 12.90 19.21
CA ARG A 171 -3.66 14.19 19.33
C ARG A 171 -2.37 14.27 18.52
N ALA A 172 -2.02 13.20 17.81
CA ALA A 172 -0.82 13.17 16.98
C ALA A 172 -0.91 14.21 15.85
N PRO A 173 0.18 14.91 15.50
CA PRO A 173 0.19 15.99 14.53
C PRO A 173 0.17 15.48 13.07
N VAL A 174 -0.70 14.52 12.74
CA VAL A 174 -0.75 13.87 11.42
C VAL A 174 -0.89 14.88 10.28
N ALA A 175 -1.83 15.82 10.40
CA ALA A 175 -2.10 16.82 9.36
C ALA A 175 -1.03 17.92 9.22
N THR A 176 -0.24 18.17 10.27
CA THR A 176 0.74 19.27 10.29
C THR A 176 2.17 18.79 10.14
N GLN A 177 2.55 17.72 10.84
CA GLN A 177 3.87 17.12 10.81
C GLN A 177 3.98 16.03 9.73
N GLY A 178 2.90 15.29 9.43
CA GLY A 178 2.89 14.21 8.44
C GLY A 178 3.40 14.63 7.06
N PRO A 179 2.87 15.71 6.45
CA PRO A 179 3.37 16.21 5.16
C PRO A 179 4.84 16.65 5.18
N LEU A 180 5.33 17.11 6.34
CA LEU A 180 6.72 17.52 6.49
C LEU A 180 7.66 16.31 6.58
N ILE A 181 7.22 15.23 7.23
CA ILE A 181 7.95 13.95 7.27
C ILE A 181 7.92 13.29 5.88
N GLU A 182 6.76 13.23 5.22
CA GLU A 182 6.56 12.64 3.89
C GLU A 182 7.55 13.20 2.86
N ARG A 183 7.85 14.50 2.94
CA ARG A 183 8.74 15.22 2.02
C ARG A 183 10.11 15.53 2.61
N HIS A 184 10.44 14.97 3.77
CA HIS A 184 11.66 15.32 4.46
C HIS A 184 12.87 14.97 3.59
N PRO A 185 13.90 15.85 3.46
CA PRO A 185 15.02 15.64 2.55
C PRO A 185 15.82 14.34 2.75
N ALA A 186 15.72 13.77 3.95
CA ALA A 186 16.33 12.47 4.26
C ALA A 186 15.65 11.28 3.56
N PHE A 187 14.47 11.46 2.95
CA PHE A 187 13.75 10.44 2.17
C PHE A 187 13.63 10.91 0.71
N PRO A 188 14.61 10.62 -0.16
CA PRO A 188 14.59 11.05 -1.56
C PRO A 188 13.38 10.53 -2.34
N GLN A 189 12.82 9.39 -1.92
CA GLN A 189 11.65 8.76 -2.54
C GLN A 189 10.35 9.00 -1.76
N ARG A 190 10.31 10.02 -0.90
CA ARG A 190 9.24 10.27 0.08
C ARG A 190 9.07 9.11 1.05
N VAL A 191 8.15 9.23 2.00
CA VAL A 191 7.93 8.21 3.04
C VAL A 191 6.50 8.22 3.57
N ASN A 192 5.99 7.05 3.98
CA ASN A 192 4.75 6.96 4.76
C ASN A 192 5.05 7.32 6.22
N ALA A 193 4.35 8.33 6.77
CA ALA A 193 4.57 8.81 8.13
C ALA A 193 3.54 8.22 9.10
N GLY A 194 3.93 7.22 9.88
CA GLY A 194 3.06 6.53 10.85
C GLY A 194 3.22 7.07 12.28
N TYR A 195 2.11 7.18 13.01
CA TYR A 195 2.04 7.60 14.41
C TYR A 195 1.44 6.47 15.24
N LEU A 196 2.28 5.81 16.03
CA LEU A 196 1.95 4.59 16.76
C LEU A 196 1.81 4.89 18.26
N GLN A 197 0.66 4.55 18.84
CA GLN A 197 0.45 4.54 20.28
C GLN A 197 0.44 3.09 20.79
N VAL A 198 1.33 2.79 21.72
CA VAL A 198 1.38 1.47 22.38
C VAL A 198 0.34 1.45 23.50
N LEU A 199 -0.65 0.56 23.40
CA LEU A 199 -1.62 0.31 24.48
C LEU A 199 -1.18 -0.86 25.36
N SER A 200 -0.61 -1.90 24.74
CA SER A 200 0.00 -3.05 25.40
C SER A 200 1.00 -3.73 24.45
N ARG A 201 1.70 -4.77 24.91
CA ARG A 201 2.59 -5.57 24.05
C ARG A 201 1.89 -6.22 22.85
N ALA A 202 0.58 -6.44 22.93
CA ALA A 202 -0.21 -7.10 21.88
C ALA A 202 -1.19 -6.15 21.16
N HIS A 203 -1.26 -4.87 21.57
CA HIS A 203 -2.24 -3.92 21.03
C HIS A 203 -1.63 -2.54 20.85
N VAL A 204 -1.78 -2.00 19.65
CA VAL A 204 -1.36 -0.65 19.28
C VAL A 204 -2.50 0.06 18.55
N LYS A 205 -2.49 1.39 18.58
CA LYS A 205 -3.22 2.22 17.62
C LYS A 205 -2.22 2.84 16.66
N LEU A 206 -2.62 3.01 15.40
CA LEU A 206 -1.80 3.61 14.36
C LEU A 206 -2.64 4.58 13.54
N ARG A 207 -2.08 5.74 13.25
CA ARG A 207 -2.54 6.65 12.20
C ARG A 207 -1.41 6.85 11.20
N VAL A 208 -1.74 6.98 9.93
CA VAL A 208 -0.80 7.24 8.82
C VAL A 208 -1.35 8.41 8.03
#